data_AF-A0A0D8Y2J4-F1
#
_entry.id   AF-A0A0D8Y2J4-F1
#
_cell.length_a   1.000
_cell.length_b   1.000
_cell.length_c   1.000
_cell.angle_alpha   90.00
_cell.angle_beta   90.00
_cell.angle_gamma   90.00
#
_symmetry.space_group_name_H-M   'P 1'
#
loop_
_entity.id
_entity.type
_entity.pdbx_description
1 polymer ?
#
loop_
_entity_poly.entity_id
_entity_poly.type
_entity_poly.pdbx_seq_one_letter_code
_entity_poly.pdbx_strand_id
1 'polypeptide(L)'
;MFMARVNSGNEKDNISPDDSDFFQLNCPVACEKCKPSNNTKKIDRLPAVLLPLSWILGEWNTKVKGFSRIAFDFPLDFKSSGFNETLTFSVAKPLMFGTPSINYTCIAVSYDDPYDIHMHSGFLTIRQYPPKNETTSKVALMSVNNQGE
;
A
#
# COMPACT_ATOMS: atom_id res chain seq x y z
N MET A 1 -17.15 28.76 31.11
CA MET A 1 -17.00 29.95 30.24
C MET A 1 -15.57 29.98 29.74
N PHE A 2 -15.32 29.49 28.53
CA PHE A 2 -14.08 29.71 27.79
C PHE A 2 -14.48 29.92 26.34
N MET A 3 -14.46 31.18 25.90
CA MET A 3 -14.59 31.57 24.50
C MET A 3 -13.21 31.49 23.86
N ALA A 4 -13.07 30.69 22.81
CA ALA A 4 -11.96 30.83 21.87
C ALA A 4 -12.42 31.78 20.76
N ARG A 5 -11.86 32.99 20.74
CA ARG A 5 -11.92 33.91 19.60
C ARG A 5 -11.14 33.28 18.44
N VAL A 6 -11.82 32.99 17.33
CA VAL A 6 -11.16 32.70 16.06
C VAL A 6 -10.85 34.03 15.39
N ASN A 7 -9.56 34.38 15.34
CA ASN A 7 -9.06 35.52 14.58
C ASN A 7 -9.24 35.23 13.08
N SER A 8 -9.76 36.21 12.34
CA SER A 8 -9.80 36.17 10.88
C SER A 8 -8.37 36.23 10.33
N GLY A 9 -7.83 35.07 9.97
CA GLY A 9 -6.67 34.93 9.10
C GLY A 9 -7.10 34.08 7.91
N ASN A 10 -6.69 34.46 6.70
CA ASN A 10 -6.95 33.75 5.45
C ASN A 10 -6.34 32.35 5.47
N GLU A 11 -7.00 31.39 6.10
CA GLU A 11 -6.73 29.97 5.95
C GLU A 11 -7.62 29.47 4.82
N LYS A 12 -7.02 29.22 3.65
CA LYS A 12 -7.73 28.51 2.59
C LYS A 12 -7.99 27.11 3.13
N ASP A 13 -9.23 26.86 3.54
CA ASP A 13 -9.74 25.56 3.95
C ASP A 13 -9.56 24.56 2.80
N ASN A 14 -8.36 24.01 2.69
CA ASN A 14 -8.04 22.96 1.74
C ASN A 14 -8.71 21.69 2.24
N ILE A 15 -9.79 21.29 1.56
CA ILE A 15 -10.42 19.99 1.82
C ILE A 15 -9.39 18.89 1.62
N SER A 16 -9.12 18.23 2.73
CA SER A 16 -8.50 16.94 2.86
C SER A 16 -9.23 15.90 1.98
N PRO A 17 -8.58 15.29 0.97
CA PRO A 17 -9.23 14.46 -0.04
C PRO A 17 -9.50 13.05 0.50
N ASP A 18 -10.39 12.91 1.48
CA ASP A 18 -10.84 11.61 2.01
C ASP A 18 -12.00 11.00 1.22
N ASP A 19 -12.30 11.58 0.07
CA ASP A 19 -13.62 11.48 -0.49
C ASP A 19 -13.50 11.01 -1.94
N SER A 20 -14.27 9.97 -2.27
CA SER A 20 -14.30 9.30 -3.58
C SER A 20 -14.41 10.32 -4.72
N ASP A 21 -14.09 9.93 -5.96
CA ASP A 21 -14.21 10.83 -7.13
C ASP A 21 -15.62 11.47 -7.19
N PHE A 22 -16.64 10.77 -6.68
CA PHE A 22 -17.98 11.31 -6.45
C PHE A 22 -18.00 12.55 -5.53
N PHE A 23 -17.39 12.51 -4.35
CA PHE A 23 -17.37 13.66 -3.45
C PHE A 23 -16.48 14.79 -3.96
N GLN A 24 -15.39 14.51 -4.69
CA GLN A 24 -14.60 15.56 -5.35
C GLN A 24 -15.39 16.31 -6.42
N LEU A 25 -16.28 15.61 -7.13
CA LEU A 25 -17.17 16.20 -8.14
C LEU A 25 -18.36 16.93 -7.51
N ASN A 26 -18.94 16.38 -6.46
CA ASN A 26 -20.18 16.88 -5.87
C ASN A 26 -19.95 17.93 -4.76
N CYS A 27 -18.81 17.92 -4.06
CA CYS A 27 -18.52 18.90 -3.01
C CYS A 27 -18.44 20.34 -3.54
N PRO A 28 -17.74 20.65 -4.65
CA PRO A 28 -17.70 22.00 -5.22
C PRO A 28 -19.07 22.50 -5.67
N VAL A 29 -19.90 21.58 -6.19
CA VAL A 29 -21.27 21.86 -6.65
C VAL A 29 -22.21 22.10 -5.48
N ALA A 30 -22.02 21.40 -4.36
CA ALA A 30 -22.89 21.51 -3.19
C ALA A 30 -22.56 22.71 -2.29
N CYS A 31 -21.28 23.08 -2.14
CA CYS A 31 -20.86 24.11 -1.18
C CYS A 31 -20.50 25.46 -1.83
N GLU A 32 -20.25 25.49 -3.15
CA GLU A 32 -19.79 26.64 -3.97
C GLU A 32 -18.53 27.39 -3.46
N LYS A 33 -17.93 26.93 -2.36
CA LYS A 33 -16.77 27.55 -1.70
C LYS A 33 -15.45 26.88 -2.05
N CYS A 34 -15.48 25.61 -2.46
CA CYS A 34 -14.28 24.82 -2.70
C CYS A 34 -13.84 24.90 -4.17
N LYS A 35 -12.56 25.24 -4.40
CA LYS A 35 -11.94 25.22 -5.72
C LYS A 35 -10.97 24.04 -5.83
N PRO A 36 -11.10 23.16 -6.83
CA PRO A 36 -10.16 22.06 -7.00
C PRO A 36 -8.76 22.61 -7.27
N SER A 37 -7.78 22.14 -6.49
CA SER A 37 -6.37 22.50 -6.65
C SER A 37 -5.71 21.55 -7.65
N ASN A 38 -5.21 22.08 -8.76
CA ASN A 38 -4.61 21.28 -9.85
C ASN A 38 -3.20 20.72 -9.53
N ASN A 39 -2.57 21.12 -8.42
CA ASN A 39 -1.12 20.95 -8.23
C ASN A 39 -0.69 19.96 -7.13
N THR A 40 -1.61 19.20 -6.55
CA THR A 40 -1.25 18.19 -5.53
C THR A 40 -1.25 16.81 -6.14
N LYS A 41 -0.07 16.16 -6.22
CA LYS A 41 0.00 14.70 -6.38
C LYS A 41 -0.89 14.09 -5.28
N LYS A 42 -1.87 13.27 -5.68
CA LYS A 42 -2.79 12.59 -4.77
C LYS A 42 -1.96 11.61 -3.95
N ILE A 43 -1.72 11.94 -2.68
CA ILE A 43 -1.12 11.01 -1.72
C ILE A 43 -2.28 10.16 -1.22
N ASP A 44 -2.30 8.89 -1.61
CA ASP A 44 -3.29 7.94 -1.10
C ASP A 44 -3.04 7.74 0.40
N ARG A 45 -4.06 8.02 1.22
CA ARG A 45 -3.96 7.96 2.67
C ARG A 45 -4.10 6.53 3.16
N LEU A 46 -3.30 6.17 4.15
CA LEU A 46 -3.39 4.88 4.80
C LEU A 46 -4.59 4.85 5.75
N PRO A 47 -5.55 3.93 5.58
CA PRO A 47 -6.65 3.75 6.52
C PRO A 47 -6.14 3.49 7.94
N ALA A 48 -6.83 4.03 8.95
CA ALA A 48 -6.40 3.93 10.36
C ALA A 48 -6.14 2.48 10.82
N VAL A 49 -6.92 1.53 10.29
CA VAL A 49 -6.82 0.09 10.58
C VAL A 49 -5.45 -0.47 10.13
N LEU A 50 -4.85 0.09 9.08
CA LEU A 50 -3.56 -0.34 8.52
C LEU A 50 -2.36 0.42 9.10
N LEU A 51 -2.56 1.41 9.97
CA LEU A 51 -1.46 2.15 10.62
C LEU A 51 -0.40 1.26 11.28
N PRO A 52 -0.75 0.13 11.95
CA PRO A 52 0.26 -0.77 12.52
C PRO A 52 1.23 -1.37 11.48
N LEU A 53 0.83 -1.41 10.20
CA LEU A 53 1.59 -1.94 9.08
C LEU A 53 2.23 -0.81 8.23
N SER A 54 2.12 0.44 8.65
CA SER A 54 2.65 1.60 7.91
C SER A 54 4.15 1.49 7.61
N TRP A 55 4.91 0.81 8.46
CA TRP A 55 6.35 0.66 8.33
C TRP A 55 6.79 -0.15 7.11
N ILE A 56 5.92 -1.00 6.55
CA ILE A 56 6.26 -1.85 5.41
C ILE A 56 6.08 -1.13 4.06
N LEU A 57 5.38 0.01 4.06
CA LEU A 57 5.05 0.75 2.85
C LEU A 57 6.31 1.30 2.17
N GLY A 58 6.35 1.18 0.85
CA GLY A 58 7.48 1.63 0.04
C GLY A 58 8.03 0.53 -0.87
N GLU A 59 9.22 0.79 -1.39
CA GLU A 59 9.96 -0.10 -2.28
C GLU A 59 11.20 -0.61 -1.56
N TRP A 60 11.34 -1.93 -1.52
CA TRP A 60 12.43 -2.65 -0.89
C TRP A 60 13.22 -3.36 -1.98
N ASN A 61 14.51 -3.10 -2.03
CA ASN A 61 15.40 -3.71 -3.02
C ASN A 61 16.44 -4.56 -2.28
N THR A 62 16.56 -5.82 -2.67
CA THR A 62 17.53 -6.75 -2.10
C THR A 62 18.30 -7.49 -3.20
N LYS A 63 19.52 -7.91 -2.85
CA LYS A 63 20.41 -8.66 -3.72
C LYS A 63 20.71 -9.98 -3.03
N VAL A 64 20.15 -11.06 -3.57
CA VAL A 64 20.34 -12.39 -3.04
C VAL A 64 21.48 -13.06 -3.80
N LYS A 65 22.43 -13.64 -3.05
CA LYS A 65 23.51 -14.44 -3.62
C LYS A 65 23.18 -15.92 -3.41
N GLY A 66 23.14 -16.67 -4.50
CA GLY A 66 23.01 -18.12 -4.46
C GLY A 66 24.33 -18.80 -4.10
N PHE A 67 24.24 -20.05 -3.66
CA PHE A 67 25.39 -20.93 -3.47
C PHE A 67 25.32 -22.06 -4.51
N SER A 68 26.43 -22.34 -5.20
CA SER A 68 26.48 -23.41 -6.20
C SER A 68 25.44 -23.29 -7.34
N ARG A 69 25.23 -22.06 -7.86
CA ARG A 69 24.29 -21.73 -8.94
C ARG A 69 22.81 -22.01 -8.63
N ILE A 70 22.48 -22.09 -7.35
CA ILE A 70 21.10 -22.17 -6.89
C ILE A 70 20.93 -21.13 -5.78
N ALA A 71 19.89 -20.32 -5.90
CA ALA A 71 19.47 -19.41 -4.84
C ALA A 71 18.19 -19.98 -4.22
N PHE A 72 18.33 -20.52 -3.01
CA PHE A 72 17.25 -21.03 -2.18
C PHE A 72 16.77 -19.89 -1.28
N ASP A 73 15.92 -19.02 -1.80
CA ASP A 73 15.19 -18.08 -0.94
C ASP A 73 13.69 -18.16 -1.26
N PHE A 74 12.89 -18.13 -0.20
CA PHE A 74 11.44 -18.28 -0.25
C PHE A 74 10.83 -17.15 -1.10
N PRO A 75 9.81 -17.38 -1.96
CA PRO A 75 8.99 -18.60 -2.10
C PRO A 75 9.30 -19.46 -3.34
N LEU A 76 10.26 -19.10 -4.20
CA LEU A 76 10.60 -19.86 -5.42
C LEU A 76 12.10 -19.89 -5.66
N ASP A 77 12.63 -21.08 -5.92
CA ASP A 77 14.06 -21.30 -6.17
C ASP A 77 14.47 -20.78 -7.55
N PHE A 78 15.62 -20.10 -7.61
CA PHE A 78 16.26 -19.74 -8.87
C PHE A 78 17.42 -20.69 -9.19
N LYS A 79 17.50 -21.16 -10.44
CA LYS A 79 18.68 -21.87 -10.98
C LYS A 79 19.76 -20.90 -11.44
N SER A 80 20.14 -19.99 -10.55
CA SER A 80 21.09 -18.91 -10.84
C SER A 80 22.09 -18.71 -9.71
N SER A 81 23.24 -18.12 -10.04
CA SER A 81 24.23 -17.64 -9.08
C SER A 81 23.69 -16.58 -8.11
N GLY A 82 22.55 -15.96 -8.42
CA GLY A 82 21.82 -15.04 -7.55
C GLY A 82 20.72 -14.30 -8.31
N PHE A 83 20.00 -13.42 -7.61
CA PHE A 83 18.95 -12.60 -8.19
C PHE A 83 18.85 -11.24 -7.50
N ASN A 84 18.31 -10.26 -8.22
CA ASN A 84 17.82 -9.01 -7.63
C ASN A 84 16.33 -9.17 -7.35
N GLU A 85 15.88 -8.75 -6.18
CA GLU A 85 14.47 -8.75 -5.82
C GLU A 85 14.02 -7.33 -5.44
N THR A 86 12.90 -6.93 -5.99
CA THR A 86 12.24 -5.66 -5.70
C THR A 86 10.83 -5.95 -5.17
N LEU A 87 10.60 -5.65 -3.89
CA LEU A 87 9.30 -5.75 -3.24
C LEU A 87 8.67 -4.37 -3.12
N THR A 88 7.43 -4.22 -3.57
CA THR A 88 6.69 -2.96 -3.45
C THR A 88 5.41 -3.17 -2.66
N PHE A 89 5.27 -2.40 -1.58
CA PHE A 89 4.07 -2.32 -0.76
C PHE A 89 3.41 -0.96 -0.96
N SER A 90 2.17 -0.96 -1.44
CA SER A 90 1.40 0.24 -1.71
C SER A 90 0.00 0.17 -1.13
N VAL A 91 -0.59 1.32 -0.83
CA VAL A 91 -1.95 1.37 -0.28
C VAL A 91 -2.95 1.02 -1.37
N ALA A 92 -3.78 0.00 -1.15
CA ALA A 92 -4.87 -0.31 -2.07
C ALA A 92 -5.98 0.73 -1.90
N LYS A 93 -6.55 1.20 -3.01
CA LYS A 93 -7.69 2.12 -2.95
C LYS A 93 -8.90 1.36 -2.37
N PRO A 94 -9.45 1.80 -1.23
CA PRO A 94 -10.58 1.11 -0.62
C PRO A 94 -11.80 1.24 -1.53
N LEU A 95 -12.47 0.12 -1.79
CA LEU A 95 -13.84 0.15 -2.28
C LEU A 95 -14.74 0.57 -1.12
N MET A 96 -15.84 1.28 -1.39
CA MET A 96 -16.73 1.88 -0.36
C MET A 96 -17.24 0.89 0.70
N PHE A 97 -17.23 -0.41 0.41
CA PHE A 97 -17.62 -1.50 1.31
C PHE A 97 -16.57 -2.63 1.42
N GLY A 98 -15.36 -2.40 0.91
CA GLY A 98 -14.27 -3.37 0.93
C GLY A 98 -13.42 -3.26 2.19
N THR A 99 -12.82 -4.37 2.62
CA THR A 99 -11.79 -4.33 3.66
C THR A 99 -10.54 -3.62 3.09
N PRO A 100 -10.04 -2.55 3.73
CA PRO A 100 -8.79 -1.91 3.32
C PRO A 100 -7.64 -2.91 3.35
N SER A 101 -6.80 -2.88 2.31
CA SER A 101 -5.66 -3.76 2.12
C SER A 101 -4.42 -2.99 1.66
N ILE A 102 -3.26 -3.64 1.79
CA ILE A 102 -1.99 -3.18 1.22
C ILE A 102 -1.68 -4.08 0.03
N ASN A 103 -1.50 -3.49 -1.15
CA ASN A 103 -1.05 -4.23 -2.32
C ASN A 103 0.41 -4.63 -2.13
N TYR A 104 0.70 -5.88 -2.44
CA TYR A 104 2.02 -6.48 -2.41
C TYR A 104 2.40 -6.91 -3.82
N THR A 105 3.59 -6.52 -4.26
CA THR A 105 4.20 -7.04 -5.48
C THR A 105 5.66 -7.36 -5.20
N CYS A 106 6.13 -8.49 -5.70
CA CYS A 106 7.53 -8.86 -5.67
C CYS A 106 7.94 -9.25 -7.10
N ILE A 107 9.07 -8.73 -7.52
CA ILE A 107 9.69 -9.03 -8.81
C ILE A 107 11.11 -9.48 -8.52
N ALA A 108 11.44 -10.69 -8.93
CA ALA A 108 12.78 -11.24 -8.82
C ALA A 108 13.34 -11.51 -10.23
N VAL A 109 14.56 -11.02 -10.48
CA VAL A 109 15.25 -11.13 -11.78
C VAL A 109 16.59 -11.81 -11.55
N SER A 110 16.80 -12.91 -12.26
CA SER A 110 18.05 -13.68 -12.23
C SER A 110 19.25 -12.88 -12.75
N TYR A 111 20.43 -13.12 -12.19
CA TYR A 111 21.69 -12.56 -12.72
C TYR A 111 22.19 -13.26 -13.99
N ASP A 112 21.95 -14.56 -14.10
CA ASP A 112 22.51 -15.37 -15.19
C ASP A 112 21.64 -15.27 -16.46
N ASP A 113 20.31 -15.16 -16.30
CA ASP A 113 19.35 -14.99 -17.39
C ASP A 113 18.39 -13.83 -17.11
N PRO A 114 18.45 -12.71 -17.86
CA PRO A 114 17.55 -11.58 -17.66
C PRO A 114 16.10 -11.83 -18.07
N TYR A 115 15.81 -12.94 -18.77
CA TYR A 115 14.43 -13.35 -19.12
C TYR A 115 13.79 -14.24 -18.05
N ASP A 116 14.59 -14.77 -17.12
CA ASP A 116 14.11 -15.55 -15.99
C ASP A 116 13.64 -14.61 -14.87
N ILE A 117 12.35 -14.28 -14.94
CA ILE A 117 11.67 -13.33 -14.05
C ILE A 117 10.56 -14.04 -13.31
N HIS A 118 10.65 -14.05 -11.98
CA HIS A 118 9.58 -14.52 -11.11
C HIS A 118 8.83 -13.32 -10.55
N MET A 119 7.51 -13.35 -10.64
CA MET A 119 6.66 -12.26 -10.18
C MET A 119 5.58 -12.79 -9.25
N HIS A 120 5.46 -12.17 -8.09
CA HIS A 120 4.36 -12.37 -7.15
C HIS A 120 3.54 -11.10 -7.04
N SER A 121 2.22 -11.26 -7.00
CA SER A 121 1.29 -10.17 -6.80
C SER A 121 0.21 -10.58 -5.84
N GLY A 122 -0.21 -9.67 -4.98
CA GLY A 122 -1.04 -10.02 -3.86
C GLY A 122 -1.53 -8.84 -3.06
N PHE A 123 -2.19 -9.15 -1.95
CA PHE A 123 -2.63 -8.14 -1.01
C PHE A 123 -2.56 -8.67 0.42
N LEU A 124 -2.35 -7.74 1.34
CA LEU A 124 -2.25 -7.96 2.77
C LEU A 124 -3.45 -7.33 3.46
N THR A 125 -4.11 -8.06 4.35
CA THR A 125 -5.23 -7.58 5.16
C THR A 125 -4.97 -7.81 6.64
N ILE A 126 -5.54 -6.94 7.47
CA ILE A 126 -5.51 -7.05 8.93
C ILE A 126 -6.91 -7.31 9.46
N ARG A 127 -7.03 -8.17 10.47
CA ARG A 127 -8.30 -8.42 11.15
C ARG A 127 -8.73 -7.17 11.92
N GLN A 128 -9.85 -6.57 11.52
CA GLN A 128 -10.34 -5.31 12.10
C GLN A 128 -11.04 -5.49 13.45
N TYR A 129 -11.72 -6.61 13.64
CA TYR A 129 -12.53 -6.89 14.84
C TYR A 129 -12.05 -8.17 15.53
N PRO A 130 -10.96 -8.12 16.31
CA PRO A 130 -10.55 -9.24 17.14
C PRO A 130 -11.54 -9.45 18.31
N PRO A 131 -11.78 -10.71 18.73
CA PRO A 131 -12.55 -10.99 19.93
C PRO A 131 -11.83 -10.46 21.19
N LYS A 132 -12.59 -10.15 22.25
CA LYS A 132 -12.10 -9.47 23.47
C LYS A 132 -10.95 -10.18 24.21
N ASN A 133 -10.72 -11.46 23.93
CA ASN A 133 -9.69 -12.28 24.54
C ASN A 133 -8.38 -12.33 23.73
N GLU A 134 -8.33 -11.70 22.56
CA GLU A 134 -7.19 -11.77 21.65
C GLU A 134 -6.49 -10.41 21.56
N THR A 135 -5.23 -10.36 22.00
CA THR A 135 -4.39 -9.15 22.01
C THR A 135 -3.48 -9.04 20.78
N THR A 136 -3.38 -10.10 19.98
CA THR A 136 -2.48 -10.17 18.82
C THR A 136 -3.20 -9.75 17.55
N SER A 137 -2.55 -8.88 16.78
CA SER A 137 -3.03 -8.52 15.45
C SER A 137 -2.82 -9.68 14.48
N LYS A 138 -3.90 -10.16 13.87
CA LYS A 138 -3.85 -11.20 12.83
C LYS A 138 -3.79 -10.53 11.46
N VAL A 139 -2.81 -10.94 10.67
CA VAL A 139 -2.57 -10.45 9.31
C VAL A 139 -2.64 -11.64 8.36
N ALA A 140 -3.27 -11.44 7.21
CA ALA A 140 -3.34 -12.42 6.14
C ALA A 140 -2.68 -11.85 4.88
N LEU A 141 -1.78 -12.63 4.27
CA LEU A 141 -1.19 -12.34 2.97
C LEU A 141 -1.78 -13.31 1.95
N MET A 142 -2.25 -12.79 0.83
CA MET A 142 -2.66 -13.58 -0.32
C MET A 142 -1.77 -13.20 -1.49
N SER A 143 -1.16 -14.17 -2.16
CA SER A 143 -0.31 -13.94 -3.33
C SER A 143 -0.57 -14.96 -4.43
N VAL A 144 -0.40 -14.53 -5.67
CA VAL A 144 -0.33 -15.37 -6.87
C VAL A 144 1.05 -15.19 -7.51
N ASN A 145 1.53 -16.23 -8.21
CA ASN A 145 2.80 -16.20 -8.94
C ASN A 145 2.56 -16.36 -10.45
N ASN A 146 3.58 -16.05 -11.25
CA ASN A 146 3.55 -16.26 -12.70
C ASN A 146 3.94 -17.68 -13.13
N GLN A 147 4.44 -18.52 -12.21
CA GLN A 147 4.86 -19.89 -12.49
C GLN A 147 3.69 -20.89 -12.46
N GLY A 148 2.56 -20.52 -11.82
CA GLY A 148 1.39 -21.39 -11.74
C GLY A 148 1.54 -22.59 -10.80
N GLU A 149 2.55 -22.54 -9.91
CA GLU A 149 2.79 -23.51 -8.82
C GLU A 149 2.14 -23.06 -7.50
#